data_AF-A0A9P5NRF1-F1
#
_entry.id   AF-A0A9P5NRF1-F1
#
_cell.length_a   1.000
_cell.length_b   1.000
_cell.length_c   1.000
_cell.angle_alpha   90.00
_cell.angle_beta   90.00
_cell.angle_gamma   90.00
#
_symmetry.space_group_name_H-M   'P 1'
#
loop_
_entity.id
_entity.type
_entity.pdbx_description
1 polymer ?
#
loop_
_entity_poly.entity_id
_entity_poly.type
_entity_poly.pdbx_seq_one_letter_code
_entity_poly.pdbx_strand_id
1 'polypeptide(L)'
;MSGPRIPRISIDHSLHGAIDTELKNLKLLGRRLQSALAIHATELQLLRRLYYKNKNQHRGALFWRNVIEMRRFLERIEKLSLLDSLNALRARFYDTTQNVNSVKGSWTHSPDDKYFINYSLLCQKALRLVKKVADGRTMHRCI
;
A
#
# COMPACT_ATOMS: atom_id res chain seq x y z
N MET A 1 12.57 7.06 12.58
CA MET A 1 12.51 8.52 12.80
C MET A 1 11.10 8.93 13.21
N SER A 2 10.95 9.37 14.45
CA SER A 2 9.68 9.87 14.99
C SER A 2 9.56 11.35 14.61
N GLY A 3 8.91 11.65 13.49
CA GLY A 3 8.54 13.03 13.14
C GLY A 3 7.63 13.66 14.20
N PRO A 4 7.56 15.01 14.25
CA PRO A 4 6.73 15.73 15.20
C PRO A 4 5.26 15.31 15.07
N ARG A 5 4.58 15.23 16.21
CA ARG A 5 3.16 14.87 16.30
C ARG A 5 2.40 16.07 16.85
N ILE A 6 1.30 16.43 16.20
CA ILE A 6 0.44 17.55 16.60
C ILE A 6 -0.55 17.02 17.63
N PRO A 7 -0.59 17.53 18.87
CA PRO A 7 -1.58 17.09 19.86
C PRO A 7 -3.01 17.34 19.40
N ARG A 8 -3.93 16.44 19.73
CA ARG A 8 -5.36 16.61 19.40
C ARG A 8 -5.94 17.94 19.90
N ILE A 9 -5.51 18.37 21.08
CA ILE A 9 -5.97 19.61 21.73
C ILE A 9 -5.62 20.87 20.93
N SER A 10 -4.59 20.83 20.08
CA SER A 10 -4.20 21.98 19.24
C SER A 10 -4.91 21.98 17.88
N ILE A 11 -5.79 21.01 17.62
CA ILE A 11 -6.59 20.93 16.40
C ILE A 11 -8.00 21.41 16.72
N ASP A 12 -8.56 22.22 15.82
CA ASP A 12 -9.93 22.71 15.94
C ASP A 12 -10.91 21.55 16.20
N HIS A 13 -11.75 21.73 17.23
CA HIS A 13 -12.74 20.73 17.65
C HIS A 13 -13.75 20.43 16.56
N SER A 14 -14.03 21.39 15.67
CA SER A 14 -14.90 21.17 14.50
C SER A 14 -14.39 20.06 13.58
N LEU A 15 -13.07 19.83 13.53
CA LEU A 15 -12.43 18.84 12.67
C LEU A 15 -12.36 17.44 13.30
N HIS A 16 -12.62 17.30 14.61
CA HIS A 16 -12.43 16.02 15.31
C HIS A 16 -13.32 14.91 14.73
N GLY A 17 -14.59 15.23 14.43
CA GLY A 17 -15.52 14.28 13.83
C GLY A 17 -15.13 13.85 12.41
N ALA A 18 -14.56 14.77 11.63
CA ALA A 18 -14.02 14.45 10.31
C ALA A 18 -12.82 13.50 10.41
N ILE A 19 -11.88 13.76 11.32
CA ILE A 19 -10.72 12.90 11.57
C ILE A 19 -11.15 11.50 12.02
N ASP A 20 -12.13 11.40 12.93
CA ASP A 20 -12.67 10.11 13.37
C ASP A 20 -13.28 9.31 12.20
N THR A 21 -13.97 10.00 11.30
CA THR A 21 -14.57 9.40 10.10
C THR A 21 -13.49 8.89 9.15
N GLU A 22 -12.45 9.68 8.91
CA GLU A 22 -11.31 9.28 8.08
C GLU A 22 -10.50 8.13 8.68
N LEU A 23 -10.33 8.08 10.01
CA LEU A 23 -9.67 6.95 10.67
C LEU A 23 -10.48 5.64 10.56
N LYS A 24 -11.80 5.72 10.55
CA LYS A 24 -12.68 4.58 10.27
C LYS A 24 -12.56 4.16 8.80
N ASN A 25 -12.56 5.11 7.88
CA ASN A 25 -12.37 4.85 6.45
C ASN A 25 -11.02 4.19 6.18
N LEU A 26 -9.93 4.70 6.77
CA LEU A 26 -8.60 4.11 6.69
C LEU A 26 -8.58 2.66 7.20
N LYS A 27 -9.33 2.33 8.27
CA LYS A 27 -9.47 0.94 8.75
C LYS A 27 -10.11 0.04 7.70
N LEU A 28 -11.20 0.52 7.09
CA LEU A 28 -11.92 -0.22 6.07
C LEU A 28 -11.06 -0.42 4.81
N LEU A 29 -10.39 0.63 4.36
CA LEU A 29 -9.46 0.59 3.24
C LEU A 29 -8.28 -0.34 3.53
N GLY A 30 -7.75 -0.35 4.77
CA GLY A 30 -6.72 -1.30 5.19
C GLY A 30 -7.14 -2.76 5.03
N ARG A 31 -8.38 -3.11 5.42
CA ARG A 31 -8.92 -4.46 5.20
C ARG A 31 -9.05 -4.81 3.73
N ARG A 32 -9.57 -3.89 2.90
CA ARG A 32 -9.69 -4.10 1.45
C ARG A 32 -8.32 -4.25 0.79
N LEU A 33 -7.35 -3.44 1.20
CA LEU A 33 -5.96 -3.50 0.74
C LEU A 33 -5.32 -4.83 1.12
N GLN A 34 -5.55 -5.33 2.34
CA GLN A 34 -5.06 -6.64 2.77
C GLN A 34 -5.57 -7.77 1.85
N SER A 35 -6.87 -7.79 1.55
CA SER A 35 -7.44 -8.76 0.61
C SER A 35 -6.82 -8.65 -0.79
N ALA A 36 -6.67 -7.42 -1.31
CA ALA A 36 -6.04 -7.19 -2.61
C ALA A 36 -4.57 -7.64 -2.65
N LEU A 37 -3.81 -7.40 -1.58
CA LEU A 37 -2.41 -7.82 -1.47
C LEU A 37 -2.26 -9.33 -1.34
N ALA A 38 -3.23 -10.04 -0.75
CA ALA A 38 -3.23 -11.50 -0.71
C ALA A 38 -3.38 -12.12 -2.11
N ILE A 39 -4.28 -11.54 -2.93
CA ILE A 39 -4.43 -11.92 -4.34
C ILE A 39 -3.12 -11.63 -5.09
N HIS A 40 -2.58 -10.43 -4.92
CA HIS A 40 -1.31 -10.02 -5.53
C HIS A 40 -0.15 -10.95 -5.19
N ALA A 41 -0.02 -11.37 -3.93
CA ALA A 41 1.00 -12.31 -3.49
C ALA A 41 0.85 -13.68 -4.16
N THR A 42 -0.39 -14.13 -4.34
CA THR A 42 -0.70 -15.39 -5.03
C THR A 42 -0.30 -15.31 -6.51
N GLU A 43 -0.67 -14.23 -7.21
CA GLU A 43 -0.27 -13.99 -8.61
C GLU A 43 1.25 -13.96 -8.76
N LEU A 44 1.94 -13.26 -7.85
CA LEU A 44 3.40 -13.18 -7.87
C LEU A 44 4.04 -14.55 -7.63
N GLN A 45 3.49 -15.37 -6.74
CA GLN A 45 3.99 -16.73 -6.50
C GLN A 45 3.84 -17.60 -7.76
N LEU A 46 2.71 -17.50 -8.47
CA LEU A 46 2.50 -18.20 -9.74
C LEU A 46 3.52 -17.76 -10.79
N LEU A 47 3.75 -16.45 -10.94
CA LEU A 47 4.74 -15.92 -11.89
C LEU A 47 6.17 -16.32 -11.53
N ARG A 48 6.51 -16.39 -10.23
CA ARG A 48 7.82 -16.90 -9.78
C ARG A 48 8.02 -18.37 -10.18
N ARG A 49 7.00 -19.21 -10.00
CA ARG A 49 7.02 -20.63 -10.42
C ARG A 49 7.10 -20.79 -11.93
N LEU A 50 6.30 -20.02 -12.68
CA LEU A 50 6.32 -20.00 -14.14
C LEU A 50 7.70 -19.56 -14.64
N TYR A 51 8.26 -18.48 -14.09
CA TYR A 51 9.60 -18.00 -14.40
C TYR A 51 10.64 -19.08 -14.20
N TYR A 52 10.65 -19.71 -13.03
CA TYR A 52 11.63 -20.75 -12.71
C TYR A 52 11.60 -21.91 -13.71
N LYS A 53 10.41 -22.40 -14.08
CA LYS A 53 10.26 -23.53 -15.01
C LYS A 53 10.63 -23.18 -16.47
N ASN A 54 10.28 -21.98 -16.93
CA ASN A 54 10.24 -21.67 -18.36
C ASN A 54 11.33 -20.69 -18.85
N LYS A 55 12.19 -20.20 -17.94
CA LYS A 55 13.23 -19.20 -18.24
C LYS A 55 14.13 -19.55 -19.42
N ASN A 56 14.48 -20.84 -19.57
CA ASN A 56 15.44 -21.28 -20.58
C ASN A 56 14.77 -21.67 -21.91
N GLN A 57 13.45 -21.90 -21.92
CA GLN A 57 12.71 -22.34 -23.11
C GLN A 57 12.16 -21.16 -23.93
N HIS A 58 11.78 -20.06 -23.28
CA HIS A 58 11.08 -18.95 -23.95
C HIS A 58 11.84 -17.63 -23.92
N ARG A 59 13.17 -17.68 -23.75
CA ARG A 59 14.02 -16.48 -23.55
C ARG A 59 13.90 -15.41 -24.65
N GLY A 60 13.57 -15.83 -25.88
CA GLY A 60 13.35 -14.94 -27.03
C GLY A 60 11.90 -14.53 -27.28
N ALA A 61 10.92 -15.15 -26.60
CA ALA A 61 9.51 -14.94 -26.91
C ALA A 61 8.98 -13.61 -26.34
N LEU A 62 8.17 -12.89 -27.12
CA LEU A 62 7.59 -11.60 -26.71
C LEU A 62 6.69 -11.75 -25.48
N PHE A 63 5.87 -12.81 -25.41
CA PHE A 63 5.05 -13.08 -24.24
C PHE A 63 5.89 -13.30 -22.97
N TRP A 64 7.10 -13.85 -23.11
CA TRP A 64 8.00 -14.09 -21.99
C TRP A 64 8.57 -12.80 -21.42
N ARG A 65 8.83 -11.80 -22.27
CA ARG A 65 9.22 -10.45 -21.83
C ARG A 65 8.11 -9.84 -20.97
N ASN A 66 6.85 -9.97 -21.38
CA ASN A 66 5.69 -9.48 -20.62
C ASN A 66 5.58 -10.17 -19.25
N VAL A 67 5.77 -11.50 -19.19
CA VAL A 67 5.79 -12.25 -17.92
C VAL A 67 6.88 -11.74 -16.97
N ILE A 68 8.08 -11.46 -17.49
CA ILE A 68 9.20 -10.90 -16.71
C ILE A 68 8.85 -9.50 -16.20
N GLU A 69 8.27 -8.65 -17.05
CA GLU A 69 7.88 -7.28 -16.68
C GLU A 69 6.78 -7.27 -15.63
N MET A 70 5.72 -8.07 -15.83
CA MET A 70 4.63 -8.23 -14.86
C MET A 70 5.17 -8.68 -13.51
N ARG A 71 6.03 -9.70 -13.47
CA ARG A 71 6.69 -10.13 -12.23
C ARG A 71 7.48 -8.99 -11.59
N ARG A 72 8.28 -8.25 -12.37
CA ARG A 72 9.10 -7.13 -11.87
C ARG A 72 8.24 -6.03 -11.24
N PHE A 73 7.09 -5.72 -11.83
CA PHE A 73 6.17 -4.72 -11.25
C PHE A 73 5.49 -5.25 -9.99
N LEU A 74 5.05 -6.51 -9.97
CA LEU A 74 4.44 -7.10 -8.79
C LEU A 74 5.42 -7.19 -7.61
N GLU A 75 6.69 -7.52 -7.85
CA GLU A 75 7.76 -7.48 -6.85
C GLU A 75 8.00 -6.05 -6.33
N ARG A 76 7.92 -5.04 -7.20
CA ARG A 76 8.05 -3.64 -6.78
C ARG A 76 6.89 -3.19 -5.90
N ILE A 77 5.67 -3.63 -6.19
CA ILE A 77 4.49 -3.35 -5.36
C ILE A 77 4.62 -4.04 -3.99
N GLU A 78 5.06 -5.31 -3.95
CA GLU A 78 5.33 -6.05 -2.70
C GLU A 78 6.35 -5.31 -1.82
N LYS A 79 7.44 -4.80 -2.42
CA LYS A 79 8.48 -4.02 -1.73
C LYS A 79 8.01 -2.67 -1.16
N LEU A 80 6.87 -2.14 -1.59
CA LEU A 80 6.34 -0.90 -1.01
C LEU A 80 5.67 -1.11 0.35
N SER A 81 5.42 -2.36 0.77
CA SER A 81 4.82 -2.68 2.08
C SER A 81 3.62 -1.79 2.40
N LEU A 82 2.67 -1.68 1.46
CA LEU A 82 1.58 -0.69 1.51
C LEU A 82 0.69 -0.87 2.73
N LEU A 83 0.43 -2.12 3.13
CA LEU A 83 -0.37 -2.43 4.31
C LEU A 83 0.33 -1.98 5.59
N ASP A 84 1.63 -2.27 5.72
CA ASP A 84 2.42 -1.83 6.87
C ASP A 84 2.53 -0.30 6.93
N SER A 85 2.69 0.34 5.76
CA SER A 85 2.71 1.80 5.65
C SER A 85 1.39 2.44 6.08
N LEU A 86 0.24 1.85 5.69
CA LEU A 86 -1.08 2.30 6.13
C LEU A 86 -1.29 2.08 7.63
N ASN A 87 -0.87 0.93 8.16
CA ASN A 87 -0.93 0.63 9.58
C ASN A 87 -0.03 1.58 10.39
N ALA A 88 1.14 1.92 9.87
CA ALA A 88 2.05 2.91 10.47
C ALA A 88 1.45 4.32 10.47
N LEU A 89 0.81 4.75 9.38
CA LEU A 89 0.07 6.01 9.33
C LEU A 89 -1.02 6.03 10.41
N ARG A 90 -1.84 4.98 10.47
CA ARG A 90 -2.92 4.86 11.47
C ARG A 90 -2.36 4.89 12.90
N ALA A 91 -1.27 4.17 13.17
CA ALA A 91 -0.65 4.11 14.49
C ALA A 91 -0.14 5.47 14.97
N ARG A 92 0.24 6.38 14.06
CA ARG A 92 0.70 7.73 14.41
C ARG A 92 -0.38 8.60 15.05
N PHE A 93 -1.65 8.29 14.81
CA PHE A 93 -2.77 9.01 15.45
C PHE A 93 -2.98 8.61 16.92
N TYR A 94 -2.38 7.51 17.33
CA TYR A 94 -2.50 6.96 18.69
C TYR A 94 -1.16 7.07 19.40
N ASP A 95 -1.21 7.23 20.71
CA ASP A 95 0.01 7.18 21.50
C ASP A 95 0.42 5.70 21.65
N THR A 96 1.64 5.39 21.22
CA THR A 96 2.18 4.03 21.18
C THR A 96 2.57 3.51 22.57
N THR A 97 2.41 4.33 23.61
CA THR A 97 2.57 3.96 25.02
C THR A 97 1.43 3.07 25.53
N GLN A 98 0.27 3.07 24.86
CA GLN A 98 -0.83 2.16 25.14
C GLN A 98 -0.77 0.97 24.18
N ASN A 99 -0.77 -0.24 24.76
CA ASN A 99 -0.69 -1.54 24.11
C ASN A 99 -1.25 -1.61 22.68
N VAL A 100 -0.53 -2.27 21.76
CA VAL A 100 -0.90 -2.42 20.33
C VAL A 100 -2.28 -3.07 20.13
N ASN A 101 -2.76 -3.82 21.13
CA ASN A 101 -4.08 -4.45 21.15
C ASN A 101 -5.22 -3.52 21.66
N SER A 102 -4.87 -2.31 22.09
CA SER A 102 -5.75 -1.34 22.75
C SER A 102 -6.00 -0.08 21.90
N VAL A 103 -6.04 -0.20 20.56
CA VAL A 103 -6.55 0.85 19.67
C VAL A 103 -8.10 0.98 19.77
N LYS A 104 -8.62 0.88 20.99
CA LYS A 104 -10.00 1.14 21.41
C LYS A 104 -9.98 2.45 22.18
N GLY A 105 -9.73 3.54 21.48
CA GLY A 105 -9.65 4.87 22.10
C GLY A 105 -9.82 5.96 21.06
N SER A 106 -10.15 7.14 21.57
CA SER A 106 -10.07 8.38 20.81
C SER A 106 -8.62 8.60 20.33
N TRP A 107 -8.44 9.09 19.10
CA TRP A 107 -7.12 9.50 18.63
C TRP A 107 -6.59 10.64 19.50
N THR A 108 -5.27 10.71 19.67
CA THR A 108 -4.60 11.62 20.61
C THR A 108 -3.68 12.61 19.92
N HIS A 109 -3.18 12.25 18.73
CA HIS A 109 -2.27 13.07 17.96
C HIS A 109 -2.61 13.01 16.47
N SER A 110 -2.14 13.98 15.71
CA SER A 110 -2.09 13.92 14.25
C SER A 110 -0.63 13.86 13.79
N PRO A 111 -0.32 13.13 12.70
CA PRO A 111 0.94 13.28 12.00
C PRO A 111 1.16 14.72 11.52
N ASP A 112 2.42 15.09 11.32
CA ASP A 112 2.78 16.36 10.69
C ASP A 112 2.61 16.33 9.17
N ASP A 113 2.60 17.52 8.57
CA ASP A 113 2.45 17.69 7.12
C ASP A 113 3.54 16.94 6.33
N LYS A 114 4.78 16.92 6.86
CA LYS A 114 5.88 16.20 6.22
C LYS A 114 5.58 14.70 6.13
N TYR A 115 4.97 14.11 7.17
CA TYR A 115 4.55 12.72 7.12
C TYR A 115 3.46 12.50 6.06
N PHE A 116 2.45 13.36 5.99
CA PHE A 116 1.41 13.27 4.97
C PHE A 116 1.95 13.40 3.55
N ILE A 117 2.88 14.33 3.31
CA ILE A 117 3.56 14.51 2.01
C ILE A 117 4.31 13.21 1.63
N ASN A 118 5.08 12.65 2.56
CA ASN A 118 5.82 11.40 2.32
C ASN A 118 4.88 10.21 2.05
N TYR A 119 3.79 10.09 2.80
CA TYR A 119 2.79 9.05 2.60
C TYR A 119 2.07 9.21 1.25
N SER A 120 1.71 10.45 0.88
CA SER A 120 1.13 10.76 -0.43
C SER A 120 2.06 10.36 -1.58
N LEU A 121 3.36 10.65 -1.47
CA LEU A 121 4.36 10.23 -2.45
C LEU A 121 4.46 8.70 -2.59
N LEU A 122 4.36 7.97 -1.47
CA LEU A 122 4.30 6.50 -1.48
C LEU A 122 3.05 5.98 -2.21
N CYS A 123 1.87 6.54 -1.91
CA CYS A 123 0.63 6.22 -2.61
C CYS A 123 0.71 6.50 -4.12
N GLN A 124 1.29 7.64 -4.51
CA GLN A 124 1.49 7.98 -5.92
C GLN A 124 2.43 7.00 -6.62
N LYS A 125 3.53 6.58 -5.97
CA LYS A 125 4.44 5.56 -6.51
C LYS A 125 3.71 4.22 -6.71
N ALA A 126 2.90 3.81 -5.73
CA ALA A 126 2.09 2.60 -5.82
C ALA A 126 1.10 2.67 -6.99
N LEU A 127 0.36 3.77 -7.12
CA LEU A 127 -0.59 3.99 -8.20
C LEU A 127 0.07 3.93 -9.57
N ARG A 128 1.25 4.53 -9.74
CA ARG A 128 2.01 4.46 -11.01
C ARG A 128 2.39 3.02 -11.36
N LEU A 129 2.79 2.20 -10.38
CA LEU A 129 3.11 0.79 -10.62
C LEU A 129 1.87 -0.01 -10.99
N VAL A 130 0.75 0.18 -10.29
CA VAL A 130 -0.52 -0.49 -10.59
C VAL A 130 -1.03 -0.12 -11.99
N LYS A 131 -0.92 1.15 -12.38
CA LYS A 131 -1.25 1.60 -13.75
C LYS A 131 -0.40 0.90 -14.79
N LYS A 132 0.92 0.83 -14.61
CA LYS A 132 1.82 0.09 -15.53
C LYS A 132 1.47 -1.39 -15.65
N VAL A 133 1.06 -2.02 -14.55
CA VAL A 133 0.58 -3.42 -14.55
C VAL A 133 -0.76 -3.55 -15.28
N ALA A 134 -1.64 -2.55 -15.18
CA ALA A 134 -2.89 -2.52 -15.93
C ALA A 134 -2.65 -2.32 -17.43
N ASP A 135 -1.82 -1.35 -17.81
CA ASP A 135 -1.50 -1.03 -19.21
C ASP A 135 -0.79 -2.19 -19.91
N GLY A 136 0.10 -2.89 -19.20
CA GLY A 136 0.73 -4.12 -19.70
C GLY A 136 -0.26 -5.28 -19.91
N ARG A 137 -1.44 -5.25 -19.26
CA ARG A 137 -2.54 -6.21 -19.51
C ARG A 137 -3.40 -5.81 -20.70
N THR A 138 -3.53 -4.51 -21.02
CA THR A 138 -4.42 -4.01 -22.08
C THR A 138 -3.88 -4.24 -23.49
N MET A 139 -2.57 -4.42 -23.69
CA MET A 139 -1.99 -4.76 -25.00
C MET A 139 -2.38 -6.15 -25.55
N HIS A 140 -3.18 -6.93 -24.81
CA HIS A 140 -3.66 -8.26 -25.24
C HIS A 140 -5.18 -8.34 -25.51
N ARG A 141 -5.90 -7.22 -25.54
CA ARG A 141 -7.27 -7.20 -26.09
C ARG A 141 -7.35 -6.81 -27.57
N CYS A 142 -6.20 -6.65 -28.23
CA CYS A 142 -6.11 -6.30 -29.64
C CYS A 142 -5.16 -7.24 -30.39
N ILE A 143 -5.35 -8.56 -30.25
CA ILE A 143 -4.90 -9.57 -31.22
C ILE A 143 -5.96 -10.65 -31.29
#